data_AF-A0A501Y3A4-F1
#
_entry.id   AF-A0A501Y3A4-F1
#
_cell.length_a   1.000
_cell.length_b   1.000
_cell.length_c   1.000
_cell.angle_alpha   90.00
_cell.angle_beta   90.00
_cell.angle_gamma   90.00
#
_symmetry.space_group_name_H-M   'P 1'
#
loop_
_entity.id
_entity.type
_entity.pdbx_description
1 polymer ?
#
loop_
_entity_poly.entity_id
_entity_poly.type
_entity_poly.pdbx_seq_one_letter_code
_entity_poly.pdbx_strand_id
1 'polypeptide(L)'
;MTLYKREFGESFNLGFDHSEFPWLVDKSWHNDVCPSFTFKAGSQYLVLWVDYEEPDRRELGQERYVVMTATNEGTDTEPEIYADEGSEVVLATESPSELTAYLRQLASAH
;
A
#
# COMPACT_ATOMS: atom_id res chain seq x y z
N MET A 1 3.53 -9.35 -15.83
CA MET A 1 2.27 -8.86 -15.25
C MET A 1 2.50 -8.73 -13.74
N THR A 2 2.13 -7.60 -13.14
CA THR A 2 2.28 -7.36 -11.69
C THR A 2 1.24 -8.15 -10.90
N LEU A 3 1.48 -8.37 -9.61
CA LEU A 3 0.61 -9.20 -8.77
C LEU A 3 -0.76 -8.55 -8.59
N TYR A 4 -0.82 -7.26 -8.25
CA TYR A 4 -2.10 -6.55 -8.11
C TYR A 4 -2.97 -6.62 -9.37
N LYS A 5 -2.39 -6.58 -10.58
CA LYS A 5 -3.13 -6.72 -11.83
C LYS A 5 -3.67 -8.13 -12.04
N ARG A 6 -2.97 -9.15 -11.54
CA ARG A 6 -3.45 -10.54 -11.58
C ARG A 6 -4.64 -10.74 -10.65
N GLU A 7 -4.58 -10.17 -9.45
CA GLU A 7 -5.60 -10.37 -8.41
C GLU A 7 -6.84 -9.47 -8.62
N PHE A 8 -6.65 -8.23 -9.07
CA PHE A 8 -7.71 -7.20 -9.18
C PHE A 8 -8.04 -6.78 -10.63
N GLY A 9 -7.39 -7.40 -11.63
CA GLY A 9 -7.63 -7.18 -13.05
C GLY A 9 -6.62 -6.28 -13.75
N GLU A 10 -6.38 -6.54 -15.03
CA GLU A 10 -5.35 -5.85 -15.82
C GLU A 10 -5.59 -4.33 -15.96
N SER A 11 -6.85 -3.91 -15.86
CA SER A 11 -7.28 -2.51 -15.92
C SER A 11 -7.21 -1.79 -14.58
N PHE A 12 -6.78 -2.44 -13.49
CA PHE A 12 -6.66 -1.78 -12.19
C PHE A 12 -5.65 -0.63 -12.27
N ASN A 13 -6.11 0.56 -11.86
CA ASN A 13 -5.32 1.79 -11.90
C ASN A 13 -4.85 2.17 -10.49
N LEU A 14 -3.53 2.10 -10.25
CA LEU A 14 -2.94 2.57 -8.99
C LEU A 14 -2.98 4.11 -8.87
N GLY A 15 -3.07 4.84 -9.98
CA GLY A 15 -2.98 6.31 -10.01
C GLY A 15 -1.57 6.86 -9.81
N PHE A 16 -0.56 6.00 -9.60
CA PHE A 16 0.87 6.34 -9.61
C PHE A 16 1.67 5.27 -10.36
N ASP A 17 2.89 5.61 -10.76
CA ASP A 17 3.80 4.65 -11.39
C ASP A 17 4.58 3.87 -10.32
N HIS A 18 4.24 2.59 -10.15
CA HIS A 18 4.92 1.70 -9.20
C HIS A 18 6.42 1.55 -9.52
N SER A 19 6.83 1.72 -10.78
CA SER A 19 8.26 1.62 -11.15
C SER A 19 9.12 2.76 -10.56
N GLU A 20 8.51 3.87 -10.14
CA GLU A 20 9.20 4.93 -9.39
C GLU A 20 9.52 4.52 -7.95
N PHE A 21 8.84 3.49 -7.42
CA PHE A 21 8.95 3.03 -6.04
C PHE A 21 9.22 1.52 -5.97
N PRO A 22 10.37 1.04 -6.50
CA PRO A 22 10.68 -0.39 -6.59
C PRO A 22 10.82 -1.09 -5.23
N TRP A 23 10.88 -0.32 -4.14
CA TRP A 23 10.92 -0.79 -2.75
C TRP A 23 9.53 -1.07 -2.16
N LEU A 24 8.44 -0.69 -2.86
CA LEU A 24 7.08 -1.14 -2.53
C LEU A 24 6.92 -2.60 -2.98
N VAL A 25 6.81 -3.50 -2.01
CA VAL A 25 6.62 -4.93 -2.26
C VAL A 25 5.13 -5.21 -2.41
N ASP A 26 4.72 -5.57 -3.62
CA ASP A 26 3.33 -5.95 -3.91
C ASP A 26 2.96 -7.23 -3.12
N LYS A 27 1.96 -7.11 -2.26
CA LYS A 27 1.39 -8.19 -1.44
C LYS A 27 -0.12 -8.36 -1.69
N SER A 28 -0.60 -7.83 -2.80
CA SER A 28 -2.00 -7.89 -3.20
C SER A 28 -2.52 -9.32 -3.22
N TRP A 29 -3.73 -9.52 -2.68
CA TRP A 29 -4.41 -10.81 -2.63
C TRP A 29 -5.89 -10.64 -2.96
N HIS A 30 -6.43 -11.49 -3.83
CA HIS A 30 -7.83 -11.39 -4.31
C HIS A 30 -8.93 -11.41 -3.25
N ASN A 31 -8.64 -11.84 -2.02
CA ASN A 31 -9.62 -11.85 -0.92
C ASN A 31 -9.60 -10.55 -0.12
N ASP A 32 -8.60 -9.69 -0.33
CA ASP A 32 -8.59 -8.35 0.22
C ASP A 32 -9.53 -7.45 -0.58
N VAL A 33 -10.02 -6.40 0.05
CA VAL A 33 -10.91 -5.42 -0.59
C VAL A 33 -10.19 -4.62 -1.69
N CYS A 34 -8.87 -4.47 -1.58
CA CYS A 34 -8.06 -3.73 -2.52
C CYS A 34 -6.57 -4.17 -2.51
N PRO A 35 -5.78 -3.80 -3.54
CA PRO A 35 -4.34 -4.01 -3.56
C PRO A 35 -3.60 -3.47 -2.34
N SER A 36 -2.54 -4.17 -1.97
CA SER A 36 -1.68 -3.81 -0.84
C SER A 36 -0.19 -3.90 -1.19
N PHE A 37 0.58 -2.97 -0.63
CA PHE A 37 2.02 -2.88 -0.84
C PHE A 37 2.71 -2.69 0.50
N THR A 38 3.66 -3.55 0.82
CA THR A 38 4.40 -3.48 2.08
C THR A 38 5.78 -2.88 1.86
N PHE A 39 6.25 -2.13 2.85
CA PHE A 39 7.56 -1.49 2.80
C PHE A 39 8.05 -1.15 4.20
N LYS A 40 9.30 -0.70 4.28
CA LYS A 40 9.93 -0.30 5.53
C LYS A 40 10.44 1.13 5.42
N ALA A 41 10.11 1.96 6.40
CA ALA A 41 10.64 3.31 6.56
C ALA A 41 11.47 3.35 7.86
N GLY A 42 12.80 3.41 7.74
CA GLY A 42 13.69 3.25 8.88
C GLY A 42 13.51 1.88 9.56
N SER A 43 13.08 1.86 10.82
CA SER A 43 12.79 0.63 11.58
C SER A 43 11.34 0.16 11.51
N GLN A 44 10.43 0.99 11.00
CA GLN A 44 8.98 0.74 11.02
C GLN A 44 8.52 0.09 9.71
N TYR A 45 7.74 -0.98 9.80
CA TYR A 45 7.03 -1.53 8.65
C TYR A 45 5.72 -0.79 8.43
N LEU A 46 5.35 -0.64 7.15
CA LEU A 46 4.17 0.07 6.71
C LEU A 46 3.47 -0.75 5.61
N VAL A 47 2.16 -0.59 5.52
CA VAL A 47 1.34 -1.10 4.41
C VAL A 47 0.63 0.06 3.75
N LEU A 48 0.73 0.14 2.43
CA LEU A 48 -0.08 0.99 1.58
C LEU A 48 -1.22 0.16 1.00
N TRP A 49 -2.45 0.56 1.29
CA TRP A 49 -3.67 0.10 0.64
C TRP A 49 -4.04 1.06 -0.48
N VAL A 50 -4.39 0.52 -1.64
CA VAL A 50 -4.77 1.29 -2.83
C VAL A 50 -6.15 0.85 -3.29
N ASP A 51 -7.18 1.56 -2.86
CA ASP A 51 -8.56 1.29 -3.24
C ASP A 51 -8.87 1.74 -4.68
N TYR A 52 -10.07 1.39 -5.14
CA TYR A 52 -10.57 1.74 -6.46
C TYR A 52 -10.66 3.26 -6.65
N GLU A 53 -10.39 3.70 -7.86
CA GLU A 53 -10.54 5.10 -8.26
C GLU A 53 -11.98 5.60 -8.08
N GLU A 54 -12.96 4.75 -8.44
CA GLU A 54 -14.38 5.01 -8.23
C GLU A 54 -14.80 4.75 -6.77
N PRO A 55 -15.27 5.75 -6.01
CA PRO A 55 -15.69 5.58 -4.62
C PRO A 55 -16.81 4.56 -4.42
N ASP A 56 -17.72 4.44 -5.40
CA ASP A 56 -18.86 3.50 -5.34
C ASP A 56 -18.45 2.02 -5.38
N ARG A 57 -17.20 1.73 -5.74
CA ARG A 57 -16.65 0.36 -5.75
C ARG A 57 -15.91 0.00 -4.47
N ARG A 58 -15.71 0.96 -3.57
CA ARG A 58 -14.97 0.77 -2.33
C ARG A 58 -15.87 0.16 -1.27
N GLU A 59 -15.41 -0.91 -0.61
CA GLU A 59 -16.20 -1.59 0.40
C GLU A 59 -16.21 -0.85 1.75
N LEU A 60 -15.08 -0.23 2.11
CA LEU A 60 -14.88 0.38 3.43
C LEU A 60 -15.19 1.89 3.46
N GLY A 61 -15.45 2.51 2.29
CA GLY A 61 -15.76 3.94 2.18
C GLY A 61 -14.63 4.88 2.64
N GLN A 62 -13.40 4.39 2.69
CA GLN A 62 -12.20 5.14 3.08
C GLN A 62 -11.60 5.89 1.88
N GLU A 63 -10.58 6.68 2.16
CA GLU A 63 -9.76 7.33 1.15
C GLU A 63 -9.12 6.31 0.20
N ARG A 64 -8.88 6.70 -1.06
CA ARG A 64 -8.24 5.83 -2.07
C ARG A 64 -6.91 5.26 -1.61
N TYR A 65 -6.11 6.05 -0.91
CA TYR A 65 -4.79 5.67 -0.46
C TYR A 65 -4.73 5.75 1.05
N VAL A 66 -4.45 4.61 1.69
CA VAL A 66 -4.27 4.54 3.15
C VAL A 66 -2.92 3.89 3.44
N VAL A 67 -2.05 4.60 4.15
CA VAL A 67 -0.80 4.07 4.68
C VAL A 67 -0.96 3.85 6.17
N MET A 68 -0.67 2.65 6.64
CA MET A 68 -0.76 2.29 8.06
C MET A 68 0.55 1.69 8.55
N THR A 69 0.79 1.80 9.86
CA THR A 69 1.82 0.99 10.52
C THR A 69 1.50 -0.49 10.39
N ALA A 70 2.54 -1.31 10.47
CA ALA A 70 2.41 -2.75 10.38
C ALA A 70 3.47 -3.44 11.23
N THR A 71 3.16 -4.67 11.62
CA THR A 71 4.03 -5.51 12.43
C THR A 71 4.59 -6.62 11.54
N ASN A 72 5.87 -6.96 11.75
CA ASN A 72 6.45 -8.18 11.19
C ASN A 72 6.21 -9.32 12.17
N GLU A 73 5.30 -10.24 11.83
CA GLU A 73 5.07 -11.47 12.59
C GLU A 73 5.97 -12.62 12.14
N GLY A 74 6.70 -12.43 11.03
CA GLY A 74 7.66 -13.38 10.51
C GLY A 74 9.07 -13.17 11.07
N THR A 75 10.06 -13.42 10.21
CA THR A 75 11.48 -13.22 10.54
C THR A 75 12.06 -12.07 9.72
N ASP A 76 13.29 -11.66 10.03
CA ASP A 76 14.00 -10.66 9.20
C ASP A 76 14.32 -11.18 7.79
N THR A 77 14.46 -12.50 7.63
CA THR A 77 14.75 -13.15 6.33
C THR A 77 13.49 -13.52 5.56
N GLU A 78 12.39 -13.77 6.27
CA GLU A 78 11.09 -14.14 5.73
C GLU A 78 10.02 -13.29 6.44
N PRO A 79 9.89 -12.00 6.07
CA PRO A 79 8.97 -11.10 6.74
C PRO A 79 7.51 -11.41 6.38
N GLU A 80 6.68 -11.40 7.41
CA GLU A 80 5.23 -11.50 7.32
C GLU A 80 4.62 -10.23 7.89
N ILE A 81 4.36 -9.26 7.00
CA ILE A 81 3.97 -7.90 7.37
C ILE A 81 2.45 -7.79 7.33
N TYR A 82 1.84 -7.46 8.47
CA TYR A 82 0.40 -7.30 8.60
C TYR A 82 0.04 -5.98 9.28
N ALA A 83 -1.07 -5.38 8.82
CA ALA A 83 -1.77 -4.33 9.54
C ALA A 83 -2.99 -4.95 10.24
N ASP A 84 -3.18 -4.62 11.50
CA ASP A 84 -4.21 -5.17 12.39
C ASP A 84 -4.97 -4.05 13.14
N GLU A 85 -5.79 -4.41 14.12
CA GLU A 85 -6.56 -3.44 14.93
C GLU A 85 -5.67 -2.46 15.72
N GLY A 86 -4.41 -2.81 15.98
CA GLY A 86 -3.44 -1.96 16.67
C GLY A 86 -2.66 -1.04 15.72
N SER A 87 -2.89 -1.15 14.42
CA SER A 87 -2.17 -0.38 13.41
C SER A 87 -2.73 1.03 13.26
N GLU A 88 -1.82 2.00 13.15
CA GLU A 88 -2.15 3.43 13.09
C GLU A 88 -2.10 3.93 11.66
N VAL A 89 -3.10 4.73 11.26
CA VAL A 89 -3.10 5.41 9.96
C VAL A 89 -2.07 6.54 10.00
N VAL A 90 -1.08 6.47 9.10
CA VAL A 90 -0.01 7.46 8.94
C VAL A 90 -0.35 8.47 7.86
N LEU A 91 -1.07 8.04 6.82
CA LEU A 91 -1.56 8.88 5.73
C LEU A 91 -2.88 8.31 5.23
N ALA A 92 -3.87 9.18 4.99
CA ALA A 92 -5.08 8.86 4.23
C ALA A 92 -5.33 9.99 3.24
N THR A 93 -5.43 9.70 1.94
CA THR A 93 -5.62 10.72 0.90
C THR A 93 -6.28 10.17 -0.35
N GLU A 94 -7.04 11.01 -1.05
CA GLU A 94 -7.52 10.76 -2.42
C GLU A 94 -6.48 11.12 -3.49
N SER A 95 -5.45 11.88 -3.12
CA SER A 95 -4.55 12.53 -4.07
C SER A 95 -3.34 11.67 -4.40
N PRO A 96 -3.16 11.23 -5.65
CA PRO A 96 -1.95 10.48 -6.03
C PRO A 96 -0.68 11.33 -5.88
N SER A 97 -0.79 12.65 -6.08
CA SER A 97 0.34 13.56 -5.88
C SER A 97 0.77 13.67 -4.42
N GLU A 98 -0.17 13.61 -3.47
CA GLU A 98 0.13 13.64 -2.04
C GLU A 98 0.76 12.32 -1.60
N LEU A 99 0.20 11.19 -2.04
CA LEU A 99 0.79 9.86 -1.82
C LEU A 99 2.23 9.82 -2.35
N THR A 100 2.45 10.18 -3.62
CA THR A 100 3.79 10.10 -4.22
C THR A 100 4.77 11.08 -3.59
N ALA A 101 4.32 12.27 -3.14
CA ALA A 101 5.16 13.18 -2.37
C ALA A 101 5.60 12.57 -1.03
N TYR A 102 4.68 11.93 -0.31
CA TYR A 102 4.97 11.21 0.93
C TYR A 102 5.97 10.06 0.71
N LEU A 103 5.74 9.21 -0.30
CA LEU A 103 6.66 8.11 -0.64
C LEU A 103 8.06 8.61 -1.02
N ARG A 104 8.17 9.72 -1.77
CA ARG A 104 9.46 10.34 -2.12
C ARG A 104 10.17 10.92 -0.91
N GLN A 105 9.44 11.53 0.02
CA GLN A 105 10.02 12.02 1.27
C GLN A 105 10.65 10.87 2.06
N LEU A 106 9.98 9.73 2.17
CA LEU A 106 10.52 8.54 2.83
C LEU A 106 11.77 8.02 2.12
N ALA A 107 11.76 7.93 0.79
CA ALA A 107 12.92 7.50 0.00
C ALA A 107 14.15 8.41 0.18
N SER A 108 13.94 9.71 0.41
CA SER A 108 15.01 10.69 0.66
C SER A 108 15.60 10.65 2.08
N ALA A 109 14.92 9.97 3.01
CA ALA A 109 15.35 9.82 4.40
C ALA A 109 16.25 8.59 4.63
N HIS A 110 16.51 7.81 3.59
CA HIS A 110 17.50 6.73 3.52
C HIS A 110 18.86 7.25 3.04
#